data_AF-A0A1W9Z557-F1
#
_entry.id   AF-A0A1W9Z557-F1
#
_cell.length_a   1.000
_cell.length_b   1.000
_cell.length_c   1.000
_cell.angle_alpha   90.00
_cell.angle_beta   90.00
_cell.angle_gamma   90.00
#
_symmetry.space_group_name_H-M   'P 1'
#
loop_
_entity.id
_entity.type
_entity.pdbx_description
1 polymer ?
#
loop_
_entity_poly.entity_id
_entity_poly.type
_entity_poly.pdbx_seq_one_letter_code
_entity_poly.pdbx_strand_id
1 'polypeptide(L)'
;MGFFNSGTGNFGIGNSGEFNTGIANSGMANSGVFNSGVLNTGWANAGSYNSGGFNAGSLNTGSFNPGHTNTGSYNTGDLNTGYANTGDLNTGAFNSGDANNGLFWRGQGQGLMQADYTLNIPPIPLTLGASGILKLPITGNITGLSVNPFTIHGDTTTGIPLNVTFTLLGHTGGTSVFVGIPKTDLGFTVNVPQLPVSILVDVNDSISSITTPRIRINTFDFHDFVVGGDTTSLVANVGGTVGGVSVPVFHFPAAPGFGNTTDAPSSGFFNSGEGSASGFGNIGKTVSGFWNNGSLASGYKNVGGLLSGLTNMGESLSGAGNTNVLGLVTSGVGNAGENLSGLFFSGAGVSVFNAGLADVGTGNVGLGNVGSW
;
A
#
# COMPACT_ATOMS: atom_id res chain seq x y z
N MET A 1 13.39 45.38 38.30
CA MET A 1 14.47 45.94 37.46
C MET A 1 15.77 45.84 38.25
N GLY A 2 16.85 45.34 37.66
CA GLY A 2 18.15 45.25 38.33
C GLY A 2 19.24 46.05 37.62
N PHE A 3 20.52 45.81 37.95
CA PHE A 3 21.65 46.64 37.53
C PHE A 3 22.19 46.33 36.13
N PHE A 4 22.66 47.35 35.42
CA PHE A 4 23.37 47.24 34.13
C PHE A 4 22.64 46.46 33.02
N ASN A 5 21.30 46.38 33.07
CA ASN A 5 20.53 45.75 32.00
C ASN A 5 20.26 46.74 30.85
N SER A 6 20.22 46.24 29.61
CA SER A 6 19.89 47.01 28.40
C SER A 6 18.70 46.38 27.66
N GLY A 7 17.76 47.19 27.19
CA GLY A 7 16.50 46.72 26.58
C GLY A 7 15.36 46.58 27.60
N THR A 8 14.34 45.80 27.28
CA THR A 8 13.00 45.87 27.91
C THR A 8 12.74 44.73 28.89
N GLY A 9 12.13 45.00 30.04
CA GLY A 9 11.57 43.95 30.92
C GLY A 9 12.59 43.02 31.61
N ASN A 10 13.90 43.29 31.53
CA ASN A 10 14.93 42.44 32.12
C ASN A 10 15.02 42.55 33.66
N PHE A 11 15.29 41.43 34.34
CA PHE A 11 15.45 41.34 35.80
C PHE A 11 16.80 40.69 36.16
N GLY A 12 17.56 41.30 37.07
CA GLY A 12 18.89 40.81 37.48
C GLY A 12 20.03 41.72 37.02
N ILE A 13 21.18 41.17 36.62
CA ILE A 13 22.42 41.94 36.39
C ILE A 13 22.94 41.74 34.96
N GLY A 14 23.19 42.83 34.23
CA GLY A 14 23.96 42.80 32.97
C GLY A 14 23.27 42.14 31.77
N ASN A 15 21.94 41.93 31.80
CA ASN A 15 21.23 41.27 30.70
C ASN A 15 20.98 42.24 29.54
N SER A 16 20.98 41.73 28.31
CA SER A 16 20.74 42.50 27.08
C SER A 16 19.59 41.90 26.25
N GLY A 17 18.71 42.76 25.74
CA GLY A 17 17.54 42.36 24.95
C GLY A 17 16.25 42.45 25.78
N GLU A 18 15.39 41.43 25.75
CA GLU A 18 14.03 41.50 26.31
C GLU A 18 13.69 40.38 27.28
N PHE A 19 12.99 40.71 28.39
CA PHE A 19 12.40 39.78 29.36
C PHE A 19 13.35 38.74 29.99
N ASN A 20 14.66 38.95 29.93
CA ASN A 20 15.64 38.02 30.50
C ASN A 20 15.67 38.14 32.04
N THR A 21 15.82 37.01 32.72
CA THR A 21 15.94 36.93 34.19
C THR A 21 17.26 36.29 34.59
N GLY A 22 18.07 36.97 35.40
CA GLY A 22 19.32 36.45 35.97
C GLY A 22 20.54 37.29 35.62
N ILE A 23 21.65 36.67 35.20
CA ILE A 23 22.95 37.34 35.05
C ILE A 23 23.47 37.21 33.61
N ALA A 24 23.77 38.35 32.98
CA ALA A 24 24.48 38.44 31.71
C ALA A 24 23.91 37.59 30.56
N ASN A 25 22.58 37.40 30.52
CA ASN A 25 21.91 36.77 29.39
C ASN A 25 21.74 37.77 28.24
N SER A 26 21.75 37.29 27.00
CA SER A 26 21.51 38.08 25.79
C SER A 26 20.38 37.50 24.94
N GLY A 27 19.53 38.35 24.38
CA GLY A 27 18.41 37.97 23.53
C GLY A 27 17.07 38.08 24.25
N MET A 28 16.20 37.08 24.15
CA MET A 28 14.80 37.17 24.60
C MET A 28 14.41 36.06 25.58
N ALA A 29 13.81 36.46 26.71
CA ALA A 29 13.15 35.60 27.69
C ALA A 29 14.01 34.44 28.24
N ASN A 30 15.33 34.60 28.29
CA ASN A 30 16.22 33.61 28.89
C ASN A 30 16.20 33.71 30.42
N SER A 31 16.39 32.59 31.11
CA SER A 31 16.42 32.51 32.58
C SER A 31 17.71 31.83 33.07
N GLY A 32 18.48 32.52 33.92
CA GLY A 32 19.71 32.00 34.53
C GLY A 32 20.94 32.83 34.18
N VAL A 33 22.03 32.22 33.70
CA VAL A 33 23.37 32.86 33.66
C VAL A 33 24.08 32.68 32.30
N PHE A 34 24.52 33.76 31.67
CA PHE A 34 25.26 33.74 30.38
C PHE A 34 24.56 33.02 29.21
N ASN A 35 23.23 32.90 29.20
CA ASN A 35 22.52 32.33 28.06
C ASN A 35 22.40 33.34 26.92
N SER A 36 22.52 32.89 25.67
CA SER A 36 22.43 33.72 24.46
C SER A 36 21.41 33.17 23.47
N GLY A 37 20.41 33.98 23.11
CA GLY A 37 19.36 33.65 22.14
C GLY A 37 17.97 33.73 22.76
N VAL A 38 17.12 32.69 22.61
CA VAL A 38 15.69 32.79 22.97
C VAL A 38 15.25 31.66 23.92
N LEU A 39 14.58 32.02 25.02
CA LEU A 39 13.89 31.07 25.92
C LEU A 39 14.78 29.93 26.47
N ASN A 40 16.08 30.17 26.63
CA ASN A 40 16.97 29.22 27.28
C ASN A 40 16.85 29.33 28.80
N THR A 41 16.88 28.20 29.51
CA THR A 41 16.89 28.13 30.98
C THR A 41 18.15 27.44 31.48
N GLY A 42 18.84 28.01 32.47
CA GLY A 42 20.05 27.45 33.05
C GLY A 42 21.27 28.32 32.77
N TRP A 43 22.35 27.77 32.23
CA TRP A 43 23.63 28.47 32.13
C TRP A 43 24.42 28.23 30.84
N ALA A 44 25.02 29.29 30.31
CA ALA A 44 25.92 29.26 29.15
C ALA A 44 25.35 28.56 27.89
N ASN A 45 24.03 28.52 27.72
CA ASN A 45 23.40 27.95 26.51
C ASN A 45 23.41 28.98 25.36
N ALA A 46 23.59 28.50 24.13
CA ALA A 46 23.57 29.32 22.92
C ALA A 46 22.53 28.79 21.91
N GLY A 47 21.66 29.68 21.41
CA GLY A 47 20.56 29.33 20.52
C GLY A 47 19.21 29.43 21.23
N SER A 48 18.32 28.45 21.09
CA SER A 48 16.91 28.63 21.52
C SER A 48 16.29 27.43 22.23
N TYR A 49 15.47 27.68 23.25
CA TYR A 49 14.70 26.68 24.00
C TYR A 49 15.54 25.59 24.69
N ASN A 50 16.82 25.84 24.98
CA ASN A 50 17.66 24.88 25.68
C ASN A 50 17.46 24.96 27.20
N SER A 51 17.50 23.82 27.89
CA SER A 51 17.38 23.73 29.35
C SER A 51 18.58 23.00 29.97
N GLY A 52 19.34 23.69 30.83
CA GLY A 52 20.51 23.16 31.53
C GLY A 52 21.79 23.93 31.21
N GLY A 53 22.89 23.27 30.85
CA GLY A 53 24.23 23.89 30.78
C GLY A 53 24.96 23.73 29.46
N PHE A 54 25.59 24.78 28.92
CA PHE A 54 26.49 24.66 27.74
C PHE A 54 25.90 23.94 26.51
N ASN A 55 24.58 24.01 26.30
CA ASN A 55 23.97 23.46 25.08
C ASN A 55 24.05 24.48 23.94
N ALA A 56 24.38 24.04 22.73
CA ALA A 56 24.49 24.91 21.56
C ALA A 56 23.55 24.40 20.46
N GLY A 57 22.67 25.26 19.94
CA GLY A 57 21.60 24.87 19.01
C GLY A 57 20.23 25.06 19.64
N SER A 58 19.32 24.10 19.52
CA SER A 58 17.96 24.28 20.07
C SER A 58 17.30 23.06 20.67
N LEU A 59 16.35 23.30 21.59
CA LEU A 59 15.51 22.26 22.23
C LEU A 59 16.30 21.19 23.02
N ASN A 60 17.57 21.45 23.35
CA ASN A 60 18.38 20.50 24.10
C ASN A 60 18.05 20.56 25.60
N THR A 61 17.98 19.41 26.27
CA THR A 61 17.73 19.30 27.71
C THR A 61 18.89 18.55 28.38
N GLY A 62 19.47 19.14 29.43
CA GLY A 62 20.63 18.63 30.16
C GLY A 62 21.88 19.48 29.88
N SER A 63 23.07 18.88 29.70
CA SER A 63 24.32 19.68 29.60
C SER A 63 25.31 19.24 28.54
N PHE A 64 26.02 20.19 27.94
CA PHE A 64 27.03 19.97 26.90
C PHE A 64 26.48 19.22 25.68
N ASN A 65 25.31 19.61 25.17
CA ASN A 65 24.78 19.03 23.94
C ASN A 65 24.83 20.04 22.77
N PRO A 66 25.81 19.94 21.85
CA PRO A 66 25.79 20.66 20.56
C PRO A 66 24.91 19.95 19.53
N GLY A 67 23.99 20.70 18.93
CA GLY A 67 23.01 20.21 17.95
C GLY A 67 21.58 20.53 18.39
N HIS A 68 20.62 19.72 17.99
CA HIS A 68 19.19 19.99 18.17
C HIS A 68 18.44 18.82 18.83
N THR A 69 17.57 19.16 19.79
CA THR A 69 16.61 18.23 20.42
C THR A 69 17.26 17.06 21.17
N ASN A 70 18.50 17.23 21.65
CA ASN A 70 19.17 16.21 22.47
C ASN A 70 18.67 16.22 23.92
N THR A 71 18.58 15.05 24.56
CA THR A 71 18.25 14.92 25.98
C THR A 71 19.35 14.16 26.72
N GLY A 72 19.89 14.73 27.79
CA GLY A 72 20.94 14.12 28.61
C GLY A 72 22.23 14.94 28.60
N SER A 73 23.41 14.34 28.41
CA SER A 73 24.65 15.11 28.44
C SER A 73 25.75 14.64 27.48
N TYR A 74 26.58 15.58 27.03
CA TYR A 74 27.69 15.34 26.11
C TYR A 74 27.30 14.76 24.74
N ASN A 75 26.03 14.91 24.32
CA ASN A 75 25.57 14.40 23.03
C ASN A 75 25.86 15.41 21.90
N THR A 76 26.53 14.99 20.84
CA THR A 76 26.86 15.82 19.67
C THR A 76 26.17 15.29 18.42
N GLY A 77 25.39 16.15 17.75
CA GLY A 77 24.46 15.76 16.68
C GLY A 77 23.02 16.03 17.11
N ASP A 78 22.05 15.45 16.41
CA ASP A 78 20.63 15.75 16.60
C ASP A 78 19.83 14.56 17.17
N LEU A 79 18.79 14.86 17.95
CA LEU A 79 17.81 13.91 18.48
C LEU A 79 18.37 12.76 19.36
N ASN A 80 19.56 12.93 19.95
CA ASN A 80 20.14 11.91 20.81
C ASN A 80 19.56 11.95 22.24
N THR A 81 19.35 10.78 22.84
CA THR A 81 18.92 10.64 24.24
C THR A 81 19.93 9.82 25.04
N GLY A 82 20.57 10.43 26.04
CA GLY A 82 21.42 9.77 27.03
C GLY A 82 22.77 10.47 27.22
N TYR A 83 23.88 9.72 27.20
CA TYR A 83 25.19 10.24 27.62
C TYR A 83 26.32 10.00 26.62
N ALA A 84 27.00 11.07 26.19
CA ALA A 84 28.19 11.01 25.33
C ALA A 84 27.98 10.27 24.00
N ASN A 85 26.83 10.47 23.34
CA ASN A 85 26.57 9.95 21.99
C ASN A 85 27.06 10.94 20.91
N THR A 86 27.54 10.44 19.77
CA THR A 86 28.00 11.27 18.63
C THR A 86 27.41 10.73 17.32
N GLY A 87 26.73 11.59 16.57
CA GLY A 87 25.85 11.22 15.45
C GLY A 87 24.40 11.54 15.78
N ASP A 88 23.46 11.07 14.98
CA ASP A 88 22.04 11.43 15.10
C ASP A 88 21.16 10.28 15.59
N LEU A 89 20.01 10.60 16.21
CA LEU A 89 18.95 9.64 16.62
C LEU A 89 19.39 8.54 17.60
N ASN A 90 20.53 8.68 18.31
CA ASN A 90 20.99 7.63 19.22
C ASN A 90 20.26 7.65 20.57
N THR A 91 19.92 6.48 21.10
CA THR A 91 19.46 6.30 22.48
C THR A 91 20.46 5.47 23.29
N GLY A 92 20.83 5.94 24.48
CA GLY A 92 21.76 5.24 25.39
C GLY A 92 23.06 6.01 25.62
N ALA A 93 24.22 5.35 25.60
CA ALA A 93 25.47 6.04 25.97
C ALA A 93 26.73 5.53 25.27
N PHE A 94 27.67 6.45 25.03
CA PHE A 94 28.95 6.22 24.36
C PHE A 94 28.80 5.66 22.94
N ASN A 95 27.69 5.95 22.26
CA ASN A 95 27.44 5.51 20.89
C ASN A 95 28.08 6.47 19.87
N SER A 96 28.56 5.93 18.76
CA SER A 96 29.10 6.67 17.62
C SER A 96 28.49 6.16 16.32
N GLY A 97 28.04 7.07 15.46
CA GLY A 97 27.18 6.77 14.30
C GLY A 97 25.71 7.04 14.61
N ASP A 98 24.79 6.68 13.73
CA ASP A 98 23.40 7.14 13.81
C ASP A 98 22.39 6.00 14.08
N ALA A 99 21.23 6.37 14.63
CA ALA A 99 20.10 5.49 14.94
C ALA A 99 20.44 4.27 15.84
N ASN A 100 21.47 4.36 16.69
CA ASN A 100 21.83 3.28 17.60
C ASN A 100 20.98 3.32 18.89
N ASN A 101 20.68 2.15 19.47
CA ASN A 101 19.97 2.01 20.74
C ASN A 101 20.74 1.08 21.70
N GLY A 102 21.41 1.63 22.70
CA GLY A 102 22.18 0.87 23.69
C GLY A 102 23.48 1.55 24.10
N LEU A 103 24.53 0.75 24.35
CA LEU A 103 25.78 1.21 24.93
C LEU A 103 26.98 0.84 24.06
N PHE A 104 27.92 1.79 23.89
CA PHE A 104 29.21 1.59 23.21
C PHE A 104 29.11 1.18 21.73
N TRP A 105 28.01 1.51 21.07
CA TRP A 105 27.83 1.29 19.63
C TRP A 105 28.80 2.15 18.80
N ARG A 106 29.19 1.66 17.62
CA ARG A 106 30.18 2.33 16.73
C ARG A 106 29.80 2.33 15.25
N GLY A 107 28.62 1.82 14.94
CA GLY A 107 28.09 1.68 13.59
C GLY A 107 26.77 2.43 13.41
N GLN A 108 25.98 1.93 12.48
CA GLN A 108 24.68 2.50 12.09
C GLN A 108 23.57 1.53 12.48
N GLY A 109 22.50 2.01 13.12
CA GLY A 109 21.30 1.23 13.43
C GLY A 109 21.49 0.05 14.40
N GLN A 110 22.49 0.10 15.29
CA GLN A 110 22.81 -1.02 16.19
C GLN A 110 21.87 -1.07 17.41
N GLY A 111 21.54 -2.28 17.88
CA GLY A 111 20.70 -2.48 19.08
C GLY A 111 19.21 -2.17 18.90
N LEU A 112 18.76 -1.97 17.67
CA LEU A 112 17.35 -1.85 17.33
C LEU A 112 16.63 -3.20 17.48
N MET A 113 15.43 -3.16 18.07
CA MET A 113 14.47 -4.26 17.94
C MET A 113 13.81 -4.13 16.56
N GLN A 114 13.47 -5.26 15.91
CA GLN A 114 12.98 -5.27 14.52
C GLN A 114 11.87 -4.22 14.30
N ALA A 115 12.09 -3.34 13.34
CA ALA A 115 11.16 -2.29 12.94
C ALA A 115 11.16 -2.12 11.42
N ASP A 116 10.05 -2.46 10.81
CA ASP A 116 9.78 -2.29 9.38
C ASP A 116 8.67 -1.25 9.21
N TYR A 117 8.94 -0.15 8.49
CA TYR A 117 7.91 0.86 8.20
C TYR A 117 7.90 1.21 6.71
N THR A 118 6.80 0.83 6.06
CA THR A 118 6.51 1.13 4.65
C THR A 118 5.35 2.11 4.58
N LEU A 119 5.58 3.28 3.99
CA LEU A 119 4.53 4.22 3.68
C LEU A 119 3.79 3.73 2.43
N ASN A 120 2.50 3.41 2.58
CA ASN A 120 1.69 2.85 1.49
C ASN A 120 0.69 3.89 0.99
N ILE A 121 1.00 4.54 -0.14
CA ILE A 121 0.11 5.52 -0.77
C ILE A 121 -0.91 4.75 -1.64
N PRO A 122 -2.22 4.81 -1.36
CA PRO A 122 -3.23 4.14 -2.18
C PRO A 122 -3.34 4.79 -3.57
N PRO A 123 -3.71 4.04 -4.62
CA PRO A 123 -3.90 4.59 -5.97
C PRO A 123 -4.97 5.71 -5.97
N ILE A 124 -4.72 6.78 -6.72
CA ILE A 124 -5.68 7.87 -6.88
C ILE A 124 -6.50 7.60 -8.16
N PRO A 125 -7.84 7.50 -8.06
CA PRO A 125 -8.70 7.36 -9.23
C PRO A 125 -8.75 8.69 -9.99
N LEU A 126 -8.47 8.63 -11.30
CA LEU A 126 -8.56 9.77 -12.21
C LEU A 126 -9.65 9.48 -13.25
N THR A 127 -10.71 10.29 -13.23
CA THR A 127 -11.76 10.27 -14.25
C THR A 127 -11.61 11.49 -15.14
N LEU A 128 -11.15 11.28 -16.37
CA LEU A 128 -11.15 12.32 -17.40
C LEU A 128 -12.43 12.18 -18.23
N GLY A 129 -13.36 13.11 -18.01
CA GLY A 129 -14.57 13.22 -18.82
C GLY A 129 -14.33 14.12 -20.02
N ALA A 130 -14.44 13.58 -21.24
CA ALA A 130 -14.53 14.37 -22.46
C ALA A 130 -15.99 14.32 -22.96
N SER A 131 -16.58 15.49 -23.17
CA SER A 131 -17.91 15.64 -23.76
C SER A 131 -17.83 16.29 -25.14
N GLY A 132 -18.65 15.82 -26.06
CA GLY A 132 -18.75 16.35 -27.42
C GLY A 132 -20.18 16.22 -27.95
N ILE A 133 -20.51 17.05 -28.95
CA ILE A 133 -21.81 17.01 -29.62
C ILE A 133 -21.75 15.97 -30.73
N LEU A 134 -22.68 15.00 -30.71
CA LEU A 134 -22.81 14.00 -31.78
C LEU A 134 -23.77 14.51 -32.86
N LYS A 135 -23.25 14.78 -34.06
CA LYS A 135 -24.05 15.03 -35.28
C LYS A 135 -23.58 14.09 -36.38
N LEU A 136 -24.38 13.06 -36.67
CA LEU A 136 -24.13 12.12 -37.76
C LEU A 136 -25.07 12.41 -38.93
N PRO A 137 -24.59 12.98 -40.05
CA PRO A 137 -25.42 13.14 -41.24
C PRO A 137 -25.63 11.78 -41.91
N ILE A 138 -26.89 11.37 -42.07
CA ILE A 138 -27.27 10.22 -42.89
C ILE A 138 -27.77 10.75 -44.21
N THR A 139 -27.18 10.24 -45.30
CA THR A 139 -27.65 10.46 -46.66
C THR A 139 -27.98 9.11 -47.28
N GLY A 140 -29.12 9.01 -47.95
CA GLY A 140 -29.57 7.78 -48.57
C GLY A 140 -30.91 7.96 -49.24
N ASN A 141 -31.48 6.87 -49.73
CA ASN A 141 -32.77 6.91 -50.38
C ASN A 141 -33.63 5.67 -50.09
N ILE A 142 -34.94 5.86 -50.16
CA ILE A 142 -35.91 4.77 -50.09
C ILE A 142 -36.41 4.49 -51.50
N THR A 143 -35.99 3.36 -52.06
CA THR A 143 -36.40 2.88 -53.39
C THR A 143 -37.33 1.69 -53.28
N GLY A 144 -38.26 1.53 -54.23
CA GLY A 144 -39.04 0.30 -54.39
C GLY A 144 -40.35 0.21 -53.60
N LEU A 145 -40.79 1.30 -52.97
CA LEU A 145 -42.12 1.37 -52.36
C LEU A 145 -43.22 1.27 -53.43
N SER A 146 -44.09 0.27 -53.30
CA SER A 146 -45.28 0.15 -54.15
C SER A 146 -46.46 -0.43 -53.38
N VAL A 147 -47.65 0.15 -53.57
CA VAL A 147 -48.91 -0.41 -53.10
C VAL A 147 -49.41 -1.38 -54.16
N ASN A 148 -49.67 -2.63 -53.77
CA ASN A 148 -50.18 -3.65 -54.68
C ASN A 148 -51.60 -3.30 -55.16
N PRO A 149 -52.00 -3.75 -56.38
CA PRO A 149 -53.37 -3.70 -56.84
C PRO A 149 -54.35 -4.24 -55.79
N PHE A 150 -55.47 -3.57 -55.61
CA PHE A 150 -56.60 -4.07 -54.82
C PHE A 150 -57.88 -4.02 -55.66
N THR A 151 -58.80 -4.94 -55.39
CA THR A 151 -60.05 -5.10 -56.12
C THR A 151 -61.23 -4.68 -55.26
N ILE A 152 -62.03 -3.74 -55.76
CA ILE A 152 -63.34 -3.42 -55.19
C ILE A 152 -64.36 -4.38 -55.83
N HIS A 153 -64.98 -5.20 -55.00
CA HIS A 153 -65.93 -6.25 -55.37
C HIS A 153 -67.07 -6.30 -54.34
N GLY A 154 -68.20 -6.90 -54.73
CA GLY A 154 -69.30 -7.20 -53.83
C GLY A 154 -69.00 -8.37 -52.89
N ASP A 155 -69.99 -8.70 -52.06
CA ASP A 155 -69.97 -9.74 -51.01
C ASP A 155 -69.62 -11.16 -51.53
N THR A 156 -69.81 -11.40 -52.82
CA THR A 156 -69.37 -12.62 -53.51
C THR A 156 -68.50 -12.25 -54.71
N THR A 157 -67.69 -13.20 -55.19
CA THR A 157 -66.62 -12.99 -56.19
C THR A 157 -67.10 -12.58 -57.60
N THR A 158 -68.37 -12.24 -57.75
CA THR A 158 -69.05 -11.80 -58.98
C THR A 158 -69.63 -10.39 -58.82
N GLY A 159 -68.87 -9.40 -59.29
CA GLY A 159 -69.35 -8.03 -59.52
C GLY A 159 -69.73 -7.21 -58.28
N ILE A 160 -70.27 -6.02 -58.52
CA ILE A 160 -70.90 -5.12 -57.54
C ILE A 160 -72.41 -5.17 -57.83
N PRO A 161 -73.27 -5.58 -56.88
CA PRO A 161 -74.69 -5.77 -57.14
C PRO A 161 -75.41 -4.44 -57.41
N LEU A 162 -76.24 -4.43 -58.45
CA LEU A 162 -77.11 -3.32 -58.82
C LEU A 162 -78.57 -3.77 -58.68
N ASN A 163 -79.20 -3.37 -57.58
CA ASN A 163 -80.63 -3.58 -57.35
C ASN A 163 -81.35 -2.25 -57.59
N VAL A 164 -82.14 -2.16 -58.67
CA VAL A 164 -82.96 -0.98 -58.97
C VAL A 164 -84.39 -1.41 -59.29
N THR A 165 -85.31 -0.95 -58.47
CA THR A 165 -86.75 -1.15 -58.66
C THR A 165 -87.36 0.07 -59.35
N PHE A 166 -87.99 -0.14 -60.49
CA PHE A 166 -88.78 0.87 -61.19
C PHE A 166 -90.27 0.60 -60.98
N THR A 167 -91.00 1.61 -60.49
CA THR A 167 -92.46 1.57 -60.36
C THR A 167 -93.09 2.40 -61.47
N LEU A 168 -93.67 1.74 -62.48
CA LEU A 168 -94.42 2.43 -63.53
C LEU A 168 -95.89 2.56 -63.11
N LEU A 169 -96.31 3.80 -62.86
CA LEU A 169 -97.70 4.14 -62.52
C LEU A 169 -98.48 4.52 -63.79
N GLY A 170 -99.56 3.81 -64.05
CA GLY A 170 -100.51 4.08 -65.13
C GLY A 170 -101.96 4.11 -64.62
N HIS A 171 -102.89 4.40 -65.52
CA HIS A 171 -104.33 4.39 -65.24
C HIS A 171 -105.08 3.73 -66.39
N THR A 172 -106.16 3.00 -66.11
CA THR A 172 -107.09 2.51 -67.14
C THR A 172 -107.97 3.64 -67.64
N GLY A 173 -108.28 3.69 -68.94
CA GLY A 173 -109.26 4.65 -69.45
C GLY A 173 -110.64 4.40 -68.81
N GLY A 174 -111.19 5.40 -68.11
CA GLY A 174 -112.52 5.31 -67.49
C GLY A 174 -113.60 4.98 -68.53
N THR A 175 -114.60 4.20 -68.14
CA THR A 175 -115.63 3.70 -69.05
C THR A 175 -117.04 4.07 -68.58
N SER A 176 -117.97 4.17 -69.52
CA SER A 176 -119.32 4.68 -69.31
C SER A 176 -120.34 3.60 -69.63
N VAL A 177 -121.01 3.06 -68.59
CA VAL A 177 -122.04 2.04 -68.75
C VAL A 177 -123.40 2.74 -68.82
N PHE A 178 -124.03 2.74 -69.99
CA PHE A 178 -125.38 3.28 -70.17
C PHE A 178 -126.46 2.25 -69.80
N VAL A 179 -127.45 2.66 -69.02
CA VAL A 179 -128.62 1.86 -68.64
C VAL A 179 -129.88 2.62 -69.07
N GLY A 180 -130.56 2.11 -70.11
CA GLY A 180 -131.83 2.65 -70.61
C GLY A 180 -133.05 1.95 -70.03
N ILE A 181 -134.15 2.70 -69.84
CA ILE A 181 -135.42 2.17 -69.32
C ILE A 181 -136.37 1.89 -70.51
N PRO A 182 -136.80 0.63 -70.74
CA PRO A 182 -137.51 0.25 -71.97
C PRO A 182 -138.82 1.01 -72.22
N LYS A 183 -139.08 1.34 -73.50
CA LYS A 183 -140.25 2.08 -74.00
C LYS A 183 -140.40 3.52 -73.46
N THR A 184 -139.34 4.07 -72.89
CA THR A 184 -139.20 5.50 -72.59
C THR A 184 -137.86 6.00 -73.10
N ASP A 185 -137.76 7.28 -73.45
CA ASP A 185 -136.48 7.90 -73.82
C ASP A 185 -135.62 8.27 -72.58
N LEU A 186 -135.92 7.67 -71.42
CA LEU A 186 -135.20 7.86 -70.17
C LEU A 186 -134.13 6.76 -70.00
N GLY A 187 -132.92 7.20 -69.71
CA GLY A 187 -131.80 6.36 -69.33
C GLY A 187 -130.72 7.19 -68.66
N PHE A 188 -129.79 6.54 -67.96
CA PHE A 188 -128.66 7.24 -67.35
C PHE A 188 -127.37 6.44 -67.54
N THR A 189 -126.25 7.18 -67.56
CA THR A 189 -124.91 6.63 -67.73
C THR A 189 -124.21 6.60 -66.38
N VAL A 190 -123.69 5.43 -65.99
CA VAL A 190 -122.78 5.29 -64.84
C VAL A 190 -121.36 5.33 -65.37
N ASN A 191 -120.62 6.39 -65.02
CA ASN A 191 -119.21 6.52 -65.34
C ASN A 191 -118.38 5.79 -64.27
N VAL A 192 -117.66 4.75 -64.68
CA VAL A 192 -116.66 4.08 -63.85
C VAL A 192 -115.34 4.85 -63.99
N PRO A 193 -114.81 5.45 -62.91
CA PRO A 193 -113.57 6.21 -62.98
C PRO A 193 -112.37 5.32 -63.29
N GLN A 194 -111.31 5.94 -63.82
CA GLN A 194 -110.04 5.28 -64.09
C GLN A 194 -109.47 4.60 -62.82
N LEU A 195 -109.01 3.35 -62.96
CA LEU A 195 -108.33 2.63 -61.89
C LEU A 195 -106.81 2.75 -62.08
N PRO A 196 -106.04 3.02 -61.00
CA PRO A 196 -104.60 3.03 -61.08
C PRO A 196 -104.05 1.61 -61.28
N VAL A 197 -103.02 1.49 -62.11
CA VAL A 197 -102.25 0.27 -62.36
C VAL A 197 -100.79 0.57 -62.01
N SER A 198 -100.17 -0.29 -61.21
CA SER A 198 -98.75 -0.22 -60.89
C SER A 198 -98.06 -1.47 -61.43
N ILE A 199 -97.01 -1.28 -62.23
CA ILE A 199 -96.12 -2.36 -62.67
C ILE A 199 -94.78 -2.14 -61.99
N LEU A 200 -94.35 -3.16 -61.24
CA LEU A 200 -93.02 -3.21 -60.62
C LEU A 200 -92.07 -3.94 -61.59
N VAL A 201 -90.91 -3.33 -61.86
CA VAL A 201 -89.82 -3.96 -62.60
C VAL A 201 -88.57 -3.89 -61.74
N ASP A 202 -88.12 -5.04 -61.23
CA ASP A 202 -86.88 -5.18 -60.49
C ASP A 202 -85.74 -5.55 -61.45
N VAL A 203 -84.71 -4.71 -61.51
CA VAL A 203 -83.43 -5.05 -62.13
C VAL A 203 -82.50 -5.57 -61.04
N ASN A 204 -82.10 -6.84 -61.18
CA ASN A 204 -81.14 -7.53 -60.33
C ASN A 204 -79.98 -7.99 -61.23
N ASP A 205 -78.94 -7.15 -61.33
CA ASP A 205 -77.78 -7.35 -62.19
C ASP A 205 -76.49 -6.96 -61.44
N SER A 206 -75.31 -7.10 -62.07
CA SER A 206 -74.02 -6.78 -61.45
C SER A 206 -73.08 -6.02 -62.38
N ILE A 207 -72.39 -5.02 -61.84
CA ILE A 207 -71.30 -4.31 -62.50
C ILE A 207 -70.01 -5.11 -62.29
N SER A 208 -69.11 -5.20 -63.27
CA SER A 208 -67.81 -5.88 -63.07
C SER A 208 -66.97 -5.26 -61.95
N SER A 209 -66.10 -6.05 -61.33
CA SER A 209 -65.23 -5.57 -60.24
C SER A 209 -64.22 -4.53 -60.73
N ILE A 210 -63.93 -3.55 -59.87
CA ILE A 210 -63.00 -2.45 -60.20
C ILE A 210 -61.63 -2.80 -59.60
N THR A 211 -60.62 -2.97 -60.46
CA THR A 211 -59.24 -3.25 -60.04
C THR A 211 -58.39 -1.99 -60.14
N THR A 212 -57.73 -1.59 -59.06
CA THR A 212 -56.78 -0.47 -59.09
C THR A 212 -55.43 -0.90 -59.68
N PRO A 213 -54.74 -0.04 -60.46
CA PRO A 213 -53.39 -0.34 -60.93
C PRO A 213 -52.39 -0.29 -59.76
N ARG A 214 -51.25 -0.98 -59.89
CA ARG A 214 -50.15 -0.89 -58.90
C ARG A 214 -49.66 0.55 -58.82
N ILE A 215 -49.78 1.17 -57.64
CA ILE A 215 -49.22 2.50 -57.38
C ILE A 215 -47.75 2.33 -57.01
N ARG A 216 -46.85 2.92 -57.80
CA ARG A 216 -45.43 3.07 -57.45
C ARG A 216 -45.25 4.42 -56.78
N ILE A 217 -44.59 4.44 -55.62
CA ILE A 217 -44.16 5.67 -54.97
C ILE A 217 -42.75 5.95 -55.49
N ASN A 218 -42.49 7.19 -55.90
CA ASN A 218 -41.18 7.60 -56.41
C ASN A 218 -40.12 7.48 -55.32
N THR A 219 -38.85 7.38 -55.72
CA THR A 219 -37.71 7.42 -54.79
C THR A 219 -37.80 8.65 -53.90
N PHE A 220 -37.67 8.44 -52.60
CA PHE A 220 -37.51 9.51 -51.63
C PHE A 220 -36.03 9.57 -51.22
N ASP A 221 -35.31 10.53 -51.77
CA ASP A 221 -33.93 10.84 -51.38
C ASP A 221 -33.96 11.76 -50.15
N PHE A 222 -33.23 11.39 -49.10
CA PHE A 222 -33.06 12.22 -47.91
C PHE A 222 -31.62 12.68 -47.82
N HIS A 223 -31.48 14.00 -47.92
CA HIS A 223 -30.27 14.75 -47.62
C HIS A 223 -30.48 15.46 -46.27
N ASP A 224 -29.40 15.63 -45.51
CA ASP A 224 -29.39 16.32 -44.21
C ASP A 224 -30.28 15.70 -43.10
N PHE A 225 -30.58 14.40 -43.17
CA PHE A 225 -31.16 13.68 -42.03
C PHE A 225 -30.07 13.45 -40.96
N VAL A 226 -30.00 14.31 -39.95
CA VAL A 226 -29.01 14.21 -38.87
C VAL A 226 -29.56 13.38 -37.72
N VAL A 227 -28.80 12.37 -37.29
CA VAL A 227 -29.03 11.69 -36.01
C VAL A 227 -28.19 12.36 -34.93
N GLY A 228 -28.88 12.86 -33.91
CA GLY A 228 -28.33 13.75 -32.88
C GLY A 228 -28.56 15.24 -33.21
N GLY A 229 -28.38 16.11 -32.21
CA GLY A 229 -28.53 17.56 -32.32
C GLY A 229 -27.65 18.29 -31.30
N ASP A 230 -27.80 19.61 -31.19
CA ASP A 230 -26.96 20.45 -30.30
C ASP A 230 -27.06 20.10 -28.81
N THR A 231 -28.10 19.36 -28.40
CA THR A 231 -28.31 18.84 -27.04
C THR A 231 -27.90 17.37 -26.89
N THR A 232 -27.48 16.68 -27.95
CA THR A 232 -27.07 15.27 -27.92
C THR A 232 -25.61 15.14 -27.52
N SER A 233 -25.38 15.17 -26.21
CA SER A 233 -24.06 14.95 -25.61
C SER A 233 -23.64 13.48 -25.70
N LEU A 234 -22.51 13.22 -26.36
CA LEU A 234 -21.78 11.96 -26.21
C LEU A 234 -20.76 12.13 -25.08
N VAL A 235 -20.89 11.30 -24.04
CA VAL A 235 -19.99 11.29 -22.88
C VAL A 235 -19.12 10.04 -22.94
N ALA A 236 -17.82 10.23 -23.15
CA ALA A 236 -16.82 9.18 -23.02
C ALA A 236 -16.07 9.35 -21.70
N ASN A 237 -16.33 8.46 -20.74
CA ASN A 237 -15.62 8.42 -19.47
C ASN A 237 -14.46 7.42 -19.57
N VAL A 238 -13.23 7.92 -19.61
CA VAL A 238 -12.03 7.06 -19.48
C VAL A 238 -11.61 7.08 -18.02
N GLY A 239 -11.88 5.97 -17.32
CA GLY A 239 -11.42 5.76 -15.96
C GLY A 239 -10.00 5.19 -15.96
N GLY A 240 -9.08 5.82 -15.26
CA GLY A 240 -7.73 5.32 -15.00
C GLY A 240 -7.35 5.47 -13.52
N THR A 241 -6.34 4.74 -13.10
CA THR A 241 -5.69 4.95 -11.80
C THR A 241 -4.27 5.43 -12.01
N VAL A 242 -3.88 6.48 -11.30
CA VAL A 242 -2.47 6.81 -11.12
C VAL A 242 -2.00 6.06 -9.86
N GLY A 243 -0.91 5.31 -10.01
CA GLY A 243 -0.59 4.15 -9.18
C GLY A 243 -0.42 4.43 -7.69
N GLY A 244 -0.60 3.37 -6.90
CA GLY A 244 -0.18 3.35 -5.50
C GLY A 244 1.33 3.12 -5.40
N VAL A 245 2.00 3.85 -4.51
CA VAL A 245 3.45 3.76 -4.30
C VAL A 245 3.70 3.32 -2.86
N SER A 246 4.43 2.22 -2.70
CA SER A 246 4.97 1.76 -1.43
C SER A 246 6.40 2.28 -1.31
N VAL A 247 6.65 3.22 -0.40
CA VAL A 247 8.00 3.73 -0.11
C VAL A 247 8.49 3.11 1.20
N PRO A 248 9.53 2.24 1.18
CA PRO A 248 10.18 1.82 2.41
C PRO A 248 10.89 3.03 3.03
N VAL A 249 10.45 3.44 4.23
CA VAL A 249 11.00 4.64 4.90
C VAL A 249 12.23 4.27 5.71
N PHE A 250 12.20 3.10 6.34
CA PHE A 250 13.35 2.43 6.94
C PHE A 250 13.11 0.92 6.99
N HIS A 251 14.20 0.17 6.90
CA HIS A 251 14.23 -1.28 7.11
C HIS A 251 15.43 -1.59 8.01
N PHE A 252 15.15 -2.10 9.20
CA PHE A 252 16.17 -2.56 10.14
C PHE A 252 16.10 -4.09 10.22
N PRO A 253 17.00 -4.80 9.50
CA PRO A 253 16.96 -6.26 9.47
C PRO A 253 17.17 -6.82 10.89
N ALA A 254 16.49 -7.93 11.18
CA ALA A 254 16.61 -8.59 12.47
C ALA A 254 18.04 -9.08 12.73
N ALA A 255 18.82 -8.30 13.47
CA ALA A 255 20.09 -8.73 14.03
C ALA A 255 19.82 -9.79 15.12
N PRO A 256 20.49 -10.95 15.10
CA PRO A 256 20.36 -11.89 16.20
C PRO A 256 20.93 -11.28 17.50
N GLY A 257 20.35 -11.67 18.64
CA GLY A 257 20.83 -11.23 19.96
C GLY A 257 20.57 -9.77 20.33
N PHE A 258 21.17 -9.33 21.44
CA PHE A 258 20.96 -8.02 22.07
C PHE A 258 22.31 -7.45 22.56
N GLY A 259 22.66 -6.22 22.17
CA GLY A 259 23.95 -5.63 22.55
C GLY A 259 25.18 -6.22 21.83
N ASN A 260 24.98 -6.99 20.75
CA ASN A 260 26.07 -7.61 19.99
C ASN A 260 26.76 -6.61 19.01
N THR A 261 28.02 -6.26 19.28
CA THR A 261 28.91 -5.38 18.49
C THR A 261 29.78 -6.21 17.53
N THR A 262 29.16 -6.96 16.60
CA THR A 262 29.87 -7.92 15.74
C THR A 262 29.71 -7.69 14.24
N ASP A 263 30.78 -7.93 13.46
CA ASP A 263 30.79 -7.72 12.00
C ASP A 263 29.94 -8.75 11.24
N ALA A 264 29.91 -10.01 11.71
CA ALA A 264 29.01 -11.06 11.22
C ALA A 264 27.86 -11.35 12.21
N PRO A 265 26.68 -11.81 11.74
CA PRO A 265 25.52 -12.08 12.61
C PRO A 265 25.84 -13.00 13.79
N SER A 266 25.51 -12.58 15.00
CA SER A 266 25.82 -13.26 16.26
C SER A 266 24.61 -13.22 17.18
N SER A 267 24.28 -14.28 17.93
CA SER A 267 23.10 -14.35 18.81
C SER A 267 23.45 -14.16 20.30
N GLY A 268 22.47 -14.16 21.21
CA GLY A 268 22.70 -13.99 22.65
C GLY A 268 22.83 -12.52 23.09
N PHE A 269 23.77 -12.21 23.99
CA PHE A 269 23.90 -10.91 24.66
C PHE A 269 25.35 -10.40 24.68
N PHE A 270 25.58 -9.12 24.35
CA PHE A 270 26.85 -8.39 24.57
C PHE A 270 28.12 -9.01 23.95
N ASN A 271 27.99 -9.71 22.81
CA ASN A 271 29.14 -10.26 22.08
C ASN A 271 29.81 -9.18 21.20
N SER A 272 31.10 -9.27 20.88
CA SER A 272 31.83 -8.27 20.06
C SER A 272 32.87 -8.91 19.11
N GLY A 273 33.36 -8.18 18.11
CA GLY A 273 34.42 -8.63 17.18
C GLY A 273 33.92 -9.18 15.84
N GLU A 274 34.70 -10.00 15.13
CA GLU A 274 34.36 -10.44 13.75
C GLU A 274 33.03 -11.22 13.62
N GLY A 275 32.47 -11.77 14.71
CA GLY A 275 31.10 -12.26 14.76
C GLY A 275 30.89 -13.76 14.49
N SER A 276 29.65 -14.15 14.17
CA SER A 276 29.20 -15.55 14.31
C SER A 276 29.28 -16.06 15.76
N ALA A 277 29.12 -15.17 16.73
CA ALA A 277 29.14 -15.50 18.16
C ALA A 277 27.76 -15.89 18.71
N SER A 278 27.70 -16.59 19.86
CA SER A 278 26.43 -16.88 20.57
C SER A 278 26.61 -17.00 22.09
N GLY A 279 25.56 -16.68 22.86
CA GLY A 279 25.66 -16.65 24.33
C GLY A 279 26.00 -15.26 24.87
N PHE A 280 26.72 -15.14 25.98
CA PHE A 280 26.88 -13.88 26.73
C PHE A 280 28.32 -13.38 26.79
N GLY A 281 28.58 -12.17 26.31
CA GLY A 281 29.83 -11.44 26.57
C GLY A 281 31.06 -12.00 25.83
N ASN A 282 30.90 -12.68 24.70
CA ASN A 282 32.03 -13.25 23.96
C ASN A 282 32.67 -12.25 23.00
N ILE A 283 33.98 -12.35 22.77
CA ILE A 283 34.76 -11.49 21.89
C ILE A 283 35.40 -12.34 20.78
N GLY A 284 35.25 -11.94 19.52
CA GLY A 284 35.91 -12.52 18.34
C GLY A 284 35.00 -13.31 17.40
N LYS A 285 35.50 -14.40 16.80
CA LYS A 285 34.92 -15.06 15.61
C LYS A 285 34.47 -16.49 15.81
N THR A 286 33.22 -16.82 15.52
CA THR A 286 32.67 -18.18 15.66
C THR A 286 32.80 -18.68 17.11
N VAL A 287 32.33 -17.87 18.07
CA VAL A 287 32.54 -18.10 19.51
C VAL A 287 31.22 -18.30 20.26
N SER A 288 31.10 -19.31 21.12
CA SER A 288 29.86 -19.62 21.84
C SER A 288 30.03 -19.76 23.36
N GLY A 289 29.02 -19.39 24.14
CA GLY A 289 28.99 -19.58 25.60
C GLY A 289 29.09 -18.27 26.39
N PHE A 290 29.89 -18.22 27.46
CA PHE A 290 30.02 -17.08 28.37
C PHE A 290 31.46 -16.56 28.47
N TRP A 291 31.68 -15.27 28.20
CA TRP A 291 32.94 -14.55 28.43
C TRP A 291 34.19 -15.10 27.71
N ASN A 292 34.01 -15.76 26.56
CA ASN A 292 35.12 -16.27 25.75
C ASN A 292 35.74 -15.14 24.89
N ASN A 293 37.04 -15.22 24.58
CA ASN A 293 37.77 -14.20 23.81
C ASN A 293 38.74 -14.85 22.79
N GLY A 294 38.38 -14.91 21.52
CA GLY A 294 39.21 -15.51 20.48
C GLY A 294 38.45 -15.96 19.24
N SER A 295 38.78 -17.13 18.69
CA SER A 295 38.09 -17.67 17.51
C SER A 295 37.78 -19.16 17.64
N LEU A 296 36.65 -19.60 17.07
CA LEU A 296 36.21 -20.99 17.02
C LEU A 296 36.12 -21.63 18.43
N ALA A 297 35.78 -20.81 19.43
CA ALA A 297 35.82 -21.14 20.85
C ALA A 297 34.43 -21.41 21.45
N SER A 298 34.32 -22.26 22.47
CA SER A 298 33.03 -22.64 23.07
C SER A 298 33.12 -22.93 24.58
N GLY A 299 32.25 -22.33 25.40
CA GLY A 299 32.15 -22.64 26.85
C GLY A 299 32.27 -21.43 27.77
N TYR A 300 33.08 -21.48 28.83
CA TYR A 300 33.25 -20.38 29.81
C TYR A 300 34.69 -19.85 29.82
N LYS A 301 34.87 -18.53 29.68
CA LYS A 301 36.16 -17.83 29.83
C LYS A 301 37.34 -18.41 29.04
N ASN A 302 37.09 -18.92 27.83
CA ASN A 302 38.12 -19.47 26.97
C ASN A 302 38.86 -18.35 26.22
N VAL A 303 40.18 -18.49 25.99
CA VAL A 303 41.00 -17.46 25.35
C VAL A 303 41.92 -18.07 24.28
N GLY A 304 41.66 -17.80 23.00
CA GLY A 304 42.48 -18.35 21.90
C GLY A 304 41.69 -18.90 20.69
N GLY A 305 42.32 -19.75 19.89
CA GLY A 305 41.77 -20.32 18.65
C GLY A 305 41.37 -21.80 18.77
N LEU A 306 40.24 -22.20 18.16
CA LEU A 306 39.59 -23.53 18.18
C LEU A 306 39.57 -24.19 19.57
N LEU A 307 38.45 -24.02 20.26
CA LEU A 307 38.40 -24.13 21.71
C LEU A 307 37.09 -24.71 22.24
N SER A 308 37.18 -25.51 23.30
CA SER A 308 36.00 -25.97 24.04
C SER A 308 36.28 -26.26 25.52
N GLY A 309 35.59 -25.60 26.46
CA GLY A 309 35.53 -26.00 27.88
C GLY A 309 35.26 -24.90 28.92
N LEU A 310 35.66 -25.15 30.18
CA LEU A 310 35.38 -24.33 31.37
C LEU A 310 36.46 -23.28 31.71
N THR A 311 37.71 -23.47 31.30
CA THR A 311 38.83 -22.50 31.31
C THR A 311 39.91 -22.97 30.32
N ASN A 312 39.75 -22.63 29.02
CA ASN A 312 40.43 -23.31 27.91
C ASN A 312 41.17 -22.36 26.91
N MET A 313 42.35 -22.74 26.35
CA MET A 313 43.20 -21.91 25.43
C MET A 313 43.59 -22.36 23.97
N GLY A 314 43.42 -23.62 23.50
CA GLY A 314 43.10 -23.92 22.07
C GLY A 314 44.09 -24.62 21.11
N GLU A 315 43.55 -25.46 20.20
CA GLU A 315 44.09 -26.28 19.06
C GLU A 315 44.75 -27.68 19.17
N SER A 316 46.01 -27.92 19.58
CA SER A 316 46.59 -27.39 20.81
C SER A 316 45.54 -27.34 21.94
N LEU A 317 44.54 -28.25 21.85
CA LEU A 317 43.32 -28.35 22.65
C LEU A 317 43.70 -28.00 24.06
N SER A 318 43.21 -26.95 24.70
CA SER A 318 43.70 -26.63 26.04
C SER A 318 42.56 -26.29 26.97
N GLY A 319 42.41 -26.92 28.14
CA GLY A 319 41.71 -26.43 29.33
C GLY A 319 40.96 -27.42 30.25
N ALA A 320 41.68 -28.31 30.93
CA ALA A 320 41.51 -28.35 32.39
C ALA A 320 42.33 -27.18 32.98
N GLY A 321 43.12 -27.29 34.06
CA GLY A 321 43.90 -26.16 34.68
C GLY A 321 44.18 -24.88 33.85
N ASN A 322 45.24 -24.83 33.05
CA ASN A 322 45.02 -25.10 31.63
C ASN A 322 45.03 -26.63 31.51
N THR A 323 44.53 -27.25 30.46
CA THR A 323 45.01 -28.59 30.07
C THR A 323 44.96 -28.60 28.61
N ASN A 324 45.94 -27.95 28.00
CA ASN A 324 46.59 -28.47 26.81
C ASN A 324 46.37 -30.03 26.90
N VAL A 325 45.38 -30.62 26.19
CA VAL A 325 44.65 -31.89 26.46
C VAL A 325 44.91 -32.97 25.42
N LEU A 326 45.02 -32.59 24.14
CA LEU A 326 44.88 -33.53 23.02
C LEU A 326 46.00 -34.57 22.92
N GLY A 327 47.14 -34.37 23.60
CA GLY A 327 48.38 -35.11 23.32
C GLY A 327 49.06 -34.72 21.99
N LEU A 328 48.31 -34.60 20.87
CA LEU A 328 48.75 -34.26 19.50
C LEU A 328 49.63 -32.98 19.42
N VAL A 329 50.94 -33.09 19.71
CA VAL A 329 51.79 -32.01 20.26
C VAL A 329 50.97 -30.96 21.00
N THR A 330 50.08 -31.46 21.82
CA THR A 330 49.31 -30.65 22.71
C THR A 330 49.99 -30.98 24.01
N SER A 331 50.79 -30.02 24.46
CA SER A 331 51.54 -30.11 25.72
C SER A 331 50.53 -30.12 26.89
N GLY A 332 50.94 -29.95 28.15
CA GLY A 332 49.99 -29.77 29.26
C GLY A 332 50.32 -30.54 30.53
N VAL A 333 51.33 -30.20 31.35
CA VAL A 333 51.75 -28.87 31.89
C VAL A 333 51.07 -28.34 33.20
N GLY A 334 50.50 -29.21 34.04
CA GLY A 334 49.84 -28.80 35.30
C GLY A 334 48.44 -28.15 35.21
N ASN A 335 47.65 -28.22 34.14
CA ASN A 335 47.47 -29.23 33.10
C ASN A 335 47.61 -30.72 33.51
N ALA A 336 46.78 -31.56 32.90
CA ALA A 336 46.77 -33.01 33.14
C ALA A 336 47.26 -33.77 31.90
N GLY A 337 48.36 -34.53 32.05
CA GLY A 337 48.92 -35.47 31.05
C GLY A 337 50.32 -35.08 30.51
N GLU A 338 51.17 -35.94 29.93
CA GLU A 338 51.22 -37.40 29.69
C GLU A 338 50.68 -37.94 28.34
N ASN A 339 51.61 -38.27 27.43
CA ASN A 339 51.44 -38.39 25.96
C ASN A 339 50.93 -37.10 25.26
N LEU A 340 50.56 -36.13 26.07
CA LEU A 340 50.99 -34.75 25.96
C LEU A 340 52.50 -34.64 26.18
N SER A 341 53.09 -33.63 25.53
CA SER A 341 54.35 -33.02 25.96
C SER A 341 54.11 -32.22 27.26
N GLY A 342 53.84 -32.90 28.37
CA GLY A 342 53.64 -32.28 29.67
C GLY A 342 54.95 -31.84 30.33
N LEU A 343 54.92 -30.77 31.15
CA LEU A 343 55.90 -30.47 32.22
C LEU A 343 55.18 -29.89 33.46
N PHE A 344 55.29 -30.49 34.66
CA PHE A 344 54.50 -30.12 35.88
C PHE A 344 53.01 -30.53 35.86
N PHE A 345 52.70 -31.47 34.99
CA PHE A 345 51.44 -32.22 34.95
C PHE A 345 51.27 -33.09 36.17
N SER A 346 50.03 -33.24 36.63
CA SER A 346 49.64 -34.52 37.19
C SER A 346 49.40 -35.49 36.04
N GLY A 347 50.24 -36.51 35.94
CA GLY A 347 49.81 -37.82 36.43
C GLY A 347 50.41 -38.07 37.82
N ALA A 348 50.05 -39.18 38.43
CA ALA A 348 50.21 -39.35 39.87
C ALA A 348 51.65 -39.68 40.33
N GLY A 349 52.40 -38.66 40.79
CA GLY A 349 53.35 -38.83 41.91
C GLY A 349 54.80 -38.38 41.69
N VAL A 350 55.14 -37.11 41.46
CA VAL A 350 54.32 -35.89 41.65
C VAL A 350 54.31 -34.96 40.44
N SER A 351 55.06 -35.35 39.40
CA SER A 351 54.78 -35.17 37.98
C SER A 351 55.55 -36.31 37.28
N VAL A 352 54.90 -37.19 36.51
CA VAL A 352 55.52 -38.45 36.02
C VAL A 352 56.38 -38.20 34.76
N PHE A 353 57.54 -37.56 34.93
CA PHE A 353 58.47 -37.29 33.82
C PHE A 353 58.98 -38.60 33.19
N ASN A 354 58.59 -38.91 31.95
CA ASN A 354 59.11 -40.02 31.14
C ASN A 354 59.21 -39.60 29.65
N ALA A 355 60.20 -40.14 28.93
CA ALA A 355 60.49 -39.83 27.54
C ALA A 355 60.61 -41.10 26.68
N GLY A 356 59.46 -41.74 26.45
CA GLY A 356 59.32 -42.98 25.69
C GLY A 356 57.87 -43.45 25.61
N LEU A 357 57.61 -44.49 24.82
CA LEU A 357 56.29 -45.15 24.79
C LEU A 357 56.25 -46.28 25.83
N ALA A 358 55.19 -46.28 26.64
CA ALA A 358 54.89 -47.29 27.67
C ALA A 358 55.89 -47.38 28.85
N ASP A 359 56.48 -46.25 29.26
CA ASP A 359 57.38 -46.18 30.43
C ASP A 359 56.61 -45.96 31.76
N VAL A 360 57.09 -46.56 32.87
CA VAL A 360 56.47 -46.49 34.22
C VAL A 360 57.50 -46.09 35.29
N GLY A 361 57.34 -44.91 35.89
CA GLY A 361 58.26 -44.36 36.90
C GLY A 361 58.75 -42.94 36.55
N THR A 362 59.90 -42.50 37.06
CA THR A 362 60.35 -41.09 36.95
C THR A 362 61.74 -40.94 36.32
N GLY A 363 61.75 -40.59 35.03
CA GLY A 363 62.85 -40.01 34.27
C GLY A 363 63.39 -40.87 33.13
N ASN A 364 62.61 -41.86 32.68
CA ASN A 364 63.07 -42.86 31.72
C ASN A 364 63.24 -42.31 30.30
N VAL A 365 64.13 -42.93 29.51
CA VAL A 365 64.36 -42.60 28.08
C VAL A 365 64.45 -43.91 27.27
N GLY A 366 63.51 -44.16 26.36
CA GLY A 366 63.53 -45.35 25.49
C GLY A 366 62.15 -45.85 25.08
N LEU A 367 61.92 -47.17 25.17
CA LEU A 367 60.64 -47.82 24.88
C LEU A 367 60.38 -48.94 25.91
N GLY A 368 59.38 -48.79 26.78
CA GLY A 368 58.93 -49.84 27.71
C GLY A 368 59.74 -50.00 29.00
N ASN A 369 60.28 -48.91 29.54
CA ASN A 369 61.16 -48.91 30.72
C ASN A 369 60.38 -48.78 32.05
N VAL A 370 60.89 -49.36 33.14
CA VAL A 370 60.29 -49.26 34.47
C VAL A 370 61.33 -48.89 35.52
N GLY A 371 61.21 -47.71 36.16
CA GLY A 371 62.18 -47.23 37.16
C GLY A 371 62.22 -45.71 37.39
N SER A 372 63.10 -45.29 38.29
CA SER A 372 63.37 -43.89 38.65
C SER A 372 64.87 -43.60 38.65
N TRP A 373 65.26 -42.35 38.42
CA TRP A 373 66.54 -41.80 38.91
C TRP A 373 66.39 -41.27 40.33
#